data_AF-A0A7W7QQC6-F1
#
_entry.id   AF-A0A7W7QQC6-F1
#
_cell.length_a   1.000
_cell.length_b   1.000
_cell.length_c   1.000
_cell.angle_alpha   90.00
_cell.angle_beta   90.00
_cell.angle_gamma   90.00
#
_symmetry.space_group_name_H-M   'P 1'
#
loop_
_entity.id
_entity.type
_entity.pdbx_description
1 polymer ?
#
loop_
_entity_poly.entity_id
_entity_poly.type
_entity_poly.pdbx_seq_one_letter_code
_entity_poly.pdbx_strand_id
1 'polypeptide(L)'
;MAALHSVDPDGWMVIFNELMTRIASHFGRVEPRRAATAYVRALLADIDRKNCWNLAEHAGLTGPQTLQRLLRTARWDADAVRDGIRDFVVDRLGPDGVLIADETGFVKKGTGSAGVQRQYSGTAGRIENCQIGVFLAYATPAGRVRAMIAKCHWSTR
;
A
#
# COMPACT_ATOMS: atom_id res chain seq x y z
N MET A 1 7.93 -4.93 -27.55
CA MET A 1 9.16 -4.67 -26.77
C MET A 1 8.92 -3.39 -25.96
N ALA A 2 8.30 -3.52 -24.78
CA ALA A 2 8.02 -2.36 -23.94
C ALA A 2 9.34 -1.86 -23.36
N ALA A 3 9.69 -0.59 -23.63
CA ALA A 3 10.82 0.05 -22.99
C ALA A 3 10.62 -0.03 -21.47
N LEU A 4 11.51 -0.74 -20.78
CA LEU A 4 11.72 -0.53 -19.36
C LEU A 4 12.17 0.91 -19.23
N HIS A 5 11.26 1.81 -18.85
CA HIS A 5 11.62 3.14 -18.41
C HIS A 5 12.60 2.96 -17.26
N SER A 6 13.87 3.28 -17.48
CA SER A 6 14.87 3.31 -16.43
C SER A 6 14.37 4.30 -15.38
N VAL A 7 13.96 3.79 -14.22
CA VAL A 7 13.66 4.64 -13.07
C VAL A 7 14.97 5.29 -12.68
N ASP A 8 15.07 6.61 -12.82
CA ASP A 8 16.17 7.39 -12.26
C ASP A 8 16.22 7.12 -10.74
N PRO A 9 17.24 6.41 -10.24
CA PRO A 9 17.27 6.00 -8.83
C PRO A 9 17.31 7.19 -7.87
N ASP A 10 17.98 8.27 -8.26
CA ASP A 10 18.12 9.48 -7.45
C ASP A 10 16.83 10.28 -7.46
N GLY A 11 16.23 10.48 -8.65
CA GLY A 11 14.93 11.11 -8.80
C GLY A 11 13.80 10.35 -8.08
N TRP A 12 13.84 9.02 -8.10
CA TRP A 12 12.89 8.19 -7.35
C TRP A 12 13.03 8.38 -5.83
N MET A 13 14.25 8.49 -5.32
CA MET A 13 14.44 8.72 -3.88
C MET A 13 13.98 10.08 -3.40
N VAL A 14 14.12 11.12 -4.22
CA VAL A 14 13.54 12.43 -3.92
C VAL A 14 12.02 12.31 -3.80
N ILE A 15 11.35 11.76 -4.80
CA ILE A 15 9.88 11.61 -4.82
C ILE A 15 9.39 10.77 -3.63
N PHE A 16 10.07 9.66 -3.33
CA PHE A 16 9.72 8.82 -2.19
C PHE A 16 9.86 9.57 -0.86
N ASN A 17 10.94 10.32 -0.67
CA ASN A 17 11.17 11.08 0.55
C ASN A 17 10.17 12.23 0.71
N GLU A 18 9.80 12.90 -0.37
CA GLU A 18 8.73 13.91 -0.40
C GLU A 18 7.39 13.29 0.05
N LEU A 19 7.01 12.14 -0.53
CA LEU A 19 5.80 11.43 -0.16
C LEU A 19 5.80 11.04 1.33
N MET A 20 6.88 10.40 1.80
CA MET A 20 7.01 9.99 3.19
C MET A 20 7.02 11.19 4.15
N THR A 21 7.48 12.36 3.70
CA THR A 21 7.42 13.61 4.46
C THR A 21 6.00 14.16 4.51
N ARG A 22 5.25 14.11 3.41
CA ARG A 22 3.85 14.57 3.36
C ARG A 22 2.96 13.83 4.34
N ILE A 23 3.11 12.51 4.42
CA ILE A 23 2.28 11.68 5.32
C ILE A 23 2.82 11.62 6.77
N ALA A 24 3.95 12.26 7.06
CA ALA A 24 4.64 12.14 8.34
C ALA A 24 3.81 12.63 9.53
N SER A 25 3.01 13.68 9.33
CA SER A 25 2.17 14.29 10.38
C SER A 25 1.06 13.36 10.87
N HIS A 26 0.71 12.32 10.11
CA HIS A 26 -0.30 11.33 10.47
C HIS A 26 0.23 10.24 11.41
N PHE A 27 1.52 10.28 11.76
CA PHE A 27 2.13 9.44 12.77
C PHE A 27 2.35 10.26 14.04
N GLY A 28 1.73 9.85 15.15
CA GLY A 28 1.85 10.58 16.42
C GLY A 28 3.23 10.51 17.08
N ARG A 29 4.15 9.67 16.57
CA ARG A 29 5.51 9.51 17.09
C ARG A 29 6.51 9.25 15.97
N VAL A 30 7.79 9.53 16.23
CA VAL A 30 8.88 9.38 15.26
C VAL A 30 9.21 7.91 14.95
N GLU A 31 9.05 7.00 15.91
CA GLU A 31 9.41 5.59 15.72
C GLU A 31 8.48 4.88 14.72
N PRO A 32 7.13 4.98 14.82
CA PRO A 32 6.23 4.48 13.78
C PRO A 32 6.47 5.12 12.41
N ARG A 33 6.80 6.42 12.35
CA ARG A 33 7.13 7.10 11.10
C ARG A 33 8.36 6.45 10.43
N ARG A 34 9.46 6.29 11.18
CA ARG A 34 10.68 5.63 10.67
C ARG A 34 10.42 4.19 10.25
N ALA A 35 9.63 3.46 11.05
CA ALA A 35 9.22 2.10 10.72
C ALA A 35 8.39 2.05 9.42
N ALA A 36 7.48 2.99 9.19
CA ALA A 36 6.69 3.08 7.98
C ALA A 36 7.57 3.36 6.75
N THR A 37 8.52 4.30 6.84
CA THR A 37 9.50 4.54 5.77
C THR A 37 10.29 3.29 5.42
N ALA A 38 10.83 2.60 6.43
CA ALA A 38 11.56 1.35 6.25
C ALA A 38 10.68 0.25 5.62
N TYR A 39 9.43 0.13 6.10
CA TYR A 39 8.47 -0.84 5.61
C TYR A 39 8.14 -0.64 4.13
N VAL A 40 7.77 0.57 3.71
CA VAL A 40 7.43 0.86 2.32
C VAL A 40 8.64 0.69 1.41
N ARG A 41 9.83 1.12 1.83
CA ARG A 41 11.06 0.90 1.07
C ARG A 41 11.36 -0.59 0.86
N ALA A 42 11.25 -1.41 1.91
CA ALA A 42 11.45 -2.85 1.81
C ALA A 42 10.36 -3.55 0.97
N LEU A 43 9.12 -3.05 0.98
CA LEU A 43 8.07 -3.55 0.10
C LEU A 43 8.42 -3.36 -1.38
N LEU A 44 9.05 -2.24 -1.74
CA LEU A 44 9.45 -1.91 -3.11
C LEU A 44 10.73 -2.60 -3.57
N ALA A 45 11.51 -3.19 -2.65
CA ALA A 45 12.72 -3.93 -2.99
C ALA A 45 12.41 -5.27 -3.69
N ASP A 46 13.39 -5.89 -4.32
CA ASP A 46 13.25 -7.24 -4.87
C ASP A 46 13.46 -8.30 -3.77
N ILE A 47 12.37 -8.64 -3.06
CA ILE A 47 12.37 -9.62 -1.98
C ILE A 47 11.25 -10.61 -2.26
N ASP A 48 11.62 -11.88 -2.46
CA ASP A 48 10.69 -12.96 -2.82
C ASP A 48 9.47 -13.03 -1.88
N ARG A 49 9.71 -13.28 -0.58
CA ARG A 49 8.64 -13.36 0.42
C ARG A 49 8.54 -12.08 1.27
N LYS A 50 7.49 -11.29 1.03
CA LYS A 50 7.17 -10.05 1.76
C LYS A 50 6.54 -10.30 3.13
N ASN A 51 7.31 -10.82 4.07
CA ASN A 51 6.92 -10.96 5.48
C ASN A 51 7.71 -10.00 6.39
N CYS A 52 7.23 -9.74 7.62
CA CYS A 52 7.91 -8.79 8.52
C CYS A 52 9.35 -9.17 8.86
N TRP A 53 9.73 -10.44 8.76
CA TRP A 53 11.10 -10.88 9.01
C TRP A 53 12.02 -10.43 7.88
N ASN A 54 11.72 -10.86 6.66
CA ASN A 54 12.53 -10.55 5.48
C ASN A 54 12.56 -9.04 5.19
N LEU A 55 11.43 -8.34 5.42
CA LEU A 55 11.38 -6.89 5.28
C LEU A 55 12.22 -6.17 6.34
N ALA A 56 12.23 -6.67 7.57
CA ALA A 56 13.05 -6.10 8.64
C ALA A 56 14.54 -6.32 8.39
N GLU A 57 14.91 -7.53 7.96
CA GLU A 57 16.27 -7.88 7.59
C GLU A 57 16.79 -6.99 6.45
N HIS A 58 16.01 -6.84 5.37
CA HIS A 58 16.37 -5.95 4.27
C HIS A 58 16.49 -4.48 4.71
N ALA A 59 15.68 -4.05 5.68
CA ALA A 59 15.72 -2.72 6.24
C ALA A 59 16.83 -2.51 7.30
N GLY A 60 17.66 -3.52 7.58
CA GLY A 60 18.73 -3.45 8.59
C GLY A 60 18.23 -3.38 10.04
N LEU A 61 17.00 -3.86 10.30
CA LEU A 61 16.42 -3.91 11.63
C LEU A 61 16.82 -5.22 12.34
N THR A 62 16.99 -5.16 13.67
CA THR A 62 17.39 -6.32 14.49
C THR A 62 16.38 -7.48 14.48
N GLY A 63 15.13 -7.21 14.10
CA GLY A 63 14.10 -8.23 14.02
C GLY A 63 12.74 -7.68 13.56
N PRO A 64 11.73 -8.54 13.42
CA PRO A 64 10.43 -8.18 12.85
C PRO A 64 9.59 -7.28 13.77
N GLN A 65 9.96 -7.12 15.04
CA GLN A 65 9.11 -6.53 16.08
C GLN A 65 8.75 -5.08 15.78
N THR A 66 9.68 -4.31 15.20
CA THR A 66 9.44 -2.91 14.81
C THR A 66 8.33 -2.83 13.74
N LEU A 67 8.40 -3.69 12.72
CA LEU A 67 7.41 -3.74 11.64
C LEU A 67 6.08 -4.34 12.12
N GLN A 68 6.12 -5.37 12.96
CA GLN A 68 4.92 -5.95 13.57
C GLN A 68 4.20 -4.95 14.48
N ARG A 69 4.95 -4.16 15.25
CA ARG A 69 4.39 -3.08 16.08
C ARG A 69 3.73 -2.01 15.22
N LEU A 70 4.37 -1.60 14.12
CA LEU A 70 3.79 -0.67 13.14
C LEU A 70 2.42 -1.16 12.64
N LEU A 71 2.33 -2.43 12.22
CA LEU A 71 1.13 -2.99 11.62
C LEU A 71 0.03 -3.36 12.63
N ARG A 72 0.38 -3.65 13.88
CA ARG A 72 -0.55 -4.20 14.88
C ARG A 72 -1.01 -3.21 15.94
N THR A 73 -0.12 -2.36 16.44
CA THR A 73 -0.39 -1.59 17.68
C THR A 73 0.01 -0.11 17.61
N ALA A 74 0.83 0.30 16.64
CA ALA A 74 1.16 1.71 16.45
C ALA A 74 -0.10 2.51 16.12
N ARG A 75 -0.21 3.72 16.69
CA ARG A 75 -1.28 4.66 16.36
C ARG A 75 -0.84 5.56 15.22
N TRP A 76 -1.55 5.48 14.11
CA TRP A 76 -1.43 6.35 12.95
C TRP A 76 -2.81 6.45 12.28
N ASP A 77 -3.09 7.57 11.64
CA ASP A 77 -4.36 7.78 10.96
C ASP A 77 -4.28 7.22 9.54
N ALA A 78 -4.87 6.03 9.34
CA ALA A 78 -4.83 5.35 8.06
C ALA A 78 -5.64 6.06 6.97
N ASP A 79 -6.75 6.71 7.33
CA ASP A 79 -7.57 7.44 6.38
C ASP A 79 -6.85 8.73 5.96
N ALA A 80 -6.23 9.44 6.91
CA ALA A 80 -5.45 10.64 6.59
C ALA A 80 -4.17 10.33 5.79
N VAL A 81 -3.46 9.23 6.08
CA VAL A 81 -2.32 8.79 5.23
C VAL A 81 -2.78 8.51 3.81
N ARG A 82 -3.90 7.81 3.64
CA ARG A 82 -4.46 7.53 2.31
C ARG A 82 -4.81 8.82 1.57
N ASP A 83 -5.48 9.75 2.25
CA ASP A 83 -5.89 11.02 1.66
C ASP A 83 -4.66 11.88 1.29
N GLY A 84 -3.62 11.89 2.13
CA GLY A 84 -2.34 12.53 1.82
C GLY A 84 -1.61 11.94 0.61
N ILE A 85 -1.67 10.61 0.42
CA ILE A 85 -1.16 9.93 -0.79
C ILE A 85 -1.99 10.33 -2.02
N ARG A 86 -3.32 10.38 -1.89
CA ARG A 86 -4.21 10.80 -2.98
C ARG A 86 -3.87 12.21 -3.44
N ASP A 87 -3.75 13.15 -2.51
CA ASP A 87 -3.45 14.54 -2.86
C ASP A 87 -2.06 14.66 -3.49
N PHE A 88 -1.06 13.91 -3.01
CA PHE A 88 0.26 13.86 -3.64
C PHE A 88 0.21 13.42 -5.11
N VAL A 89 -0.63 12.43 -5.42
CA VAL A 89 -0.82 11.93 -6.78
C VAL A 89 -1.52 12.98 -7.65
N VAL A 90 -2.57 13.64 -7.13
CA VAL A 90 -3.31 14.67 -7.85
C VAL A 90 -2.44 15.89 -8.14
N ASP A 91 -1.66 16.36 -7.16
CA ASP A 91 -0.75 17.50 -7.32
C ASP A 91 0.28 17.28 -8.44
N ARG A 92 0.67 16.02 -8.68
CA ARG A 92 1.72 15.67 -9.63
C ARG A 92 1.22 15.22 -11.01
N LEU A 93 0.05 14.59 -11.07
CA LEU A 93 -0.56 14.15 -12.32
C LEU A 93 -1.57 15.15 -12.89
N GLY A 94 -1.99 16.12 -12.08
CA GLY A 94 -3.02 17.10 -12.43
C GLY A 94 -4.43 16.62 -12.04
N PRO A 95 -5.43 17.52 -11.99
CA PRO A 95 -6.77 17.26 -11.44
C PRO A 95 -7.77 16.61 -12.42
N ASP A 96 -7.48 16.59 -13.73
CA ASP A 96 -8.43 16.18 -14.78
C ASP A 96 -8.24 14.73 -15.26
N GLY A 97 -7.90 13.84 -14.34
CA GLY A 97 -7.72 12.41 -14.63
C GLY A 97 -9.00 11.59 -14.54
N VAL A 98 -8.97 10.43 -15.18
CA VAL A 98 -10.02 9.42 -15.10
C VAL A 98 -9.78 8.54 -13.87
N LEU A 99 -10.83 8.37 -13.06
CA LEU A 99 -10.86 7.38 -12.00
C LEU A 99 -11.45 6.07 -12.53
N ILE A 100 -10.69 4.99 -12.40
CA ILE A 100 -11.12 3.64 -12.77
C ILE A 100 -11.28 2.84 -11.48
N ALA A 101 -12.51 2.44 -11.18
CA ALA A 101 -12.82 1.55 -10.07
C ALA A 101 -12.76 0.10 -10.51
N ASP A 102 -12.04 -0.73 -9.75
CA ASP A 102 -11.93 -2.16 -9.98
C ASP A 102 -11.97 -2.91 -8.66
N GLU A 103 -12.75 -3.98 -8.59
CA GLU A 103 -12.73 -4.91 -7.47
C GLU A 103 -11.77 -6.06 -7.78
N THR A 104 -10.89 -6.38 -6.83
CA THR A 104 -10.00 -7.53 -6.97
C THR A 104 -10.19 -8.46 -5.79
N GLY A 105 -10.48 -9.72 -6.10
CA GLY A 105 -10.56 -10.78 -5.11
C GLY A 105 -9.24 -11.52 -4.92
N PHE A 106 -8.86 -11.66 -3.66
CA PHE A 106 -7.69 -12.40 -3.20
C PHE A 106 -8.14 -13.66 -2.48
N VAL A 107 -8.07 -14.81 -3.17
CA VAL A 107 -8.44 -16.11 -2.60
C VAL A 107 -7.55 -16.46 -1.41
N LYS A 108 -8.16 -16.94 -0.33
CA LYS A 108 -7.48 -17.33 0.90
C LYS A 108 -7.93 -18.70 1.38
N LYS A 109 -7.04 -19.41 2.04
CA LYS A 109 -7.35 -20.65 2.78
C LYS A 109 -7.38 -20.35 4.28
N GLY A 110 -8.39 -20.90 4.96
CA GLY A 110 -8.61 -20.70 6.40
C GLY A 110 -9.22 -19.33 6.77
N THR A 111 -9.28 -19.07 8.08
CA THR A 111 -9.95 -17.89 8.68
C THR A 111 -8.99 -16.88 9.32
N GLY A 112 -7.68 -17.12 9.25
CA GLY A 112 -6.67 -16.29 9.93
C GLY A 112 -6.27 -15.00 9.20
N SER A 113 -6.78 -14.76 7.98
CA SER A 113 -6.52 -13.52 7.24
C SER A 113 -7.60 -12.48 7.56
N ALA A 114 -7.21 -11.24 7.88
CA ALA A 114 -8.16 -10.16 8.16
C ALA A 114 -9.18 -10.00 7.01
N GLY A 115 -10.48 -9.88 7.30
CA GLY A 115 -11.53 -9.71 6.27
C GLY A 115 -11.69 -10.83 5.27
N VAL A 116 -11.17 -12.01 5.57
CA VAL A 116 -11.48 -13.19 4.76
C VAL A 116 -12.91 -13.62 5.05
N GLN A 117 -13.71 -13.79 3.99
CA GLN A 117 -15.06 -14.33 4.10
C GLN A 117 -15.46 -15.02 2.79
N ARG A 118 -16.56 -15.78 2.83
CA ARG A 118 -17.17 -16.35 1.62
C ARG A 118 -17.95 -15.26 0.89
N GLN A 119 -17.43 -14.84 -0.25
CA GLN A 119 -18.02 -13.80 -1.09
C GLN A 119 -17.70 -14.08 -2.56
N TYR A 120 -18.43 -13.44 -3.48
CA TYR A 120 -18.15 -13.59 -4.91
C TYR A 120 -16.81 -12.93 -5.24
N SER A 121 -15.90 -13.67 -5.86
CA SER A 121 -14.61 -13.18 -6.31
C SER A 121 -14.61 -13.11 -7.82
N GLY A 122 -14.63 -11.89 -8.40
CA GLY A 122 -14.57 -11.71 -9.85
C GLY A 122 -13.39 -12.44 -10.49
N THR A 123 -12.23 -12.44 -9.83
CA THR A 123 -11.01 -13.17 -10.27
C THR A 123 -11.15 -14.70 -10.26
N ALA A 124 -12.03 -15.26 -9.43
CA ALA A 124 -12.27 -16.71 -9.36
C ALA A 124 -13.56 -17.13 -10.06
N GLY A 125 -14.39 -16.18 -10.51
CA GLY A 125 -15.69 -16.42 -11.16
C GLY A 125 -16.74 -17.09 -10.26
N ARG A 126 -16.52 -17.19 -8.95
CA ARG A 126 -17.38 -17.94 -8.03
C ARG A 126 -17.31 -17.40 -6.60
N ILE A 127 -18.25 -17.86 -5.77
CA ILE A 127 -18.19 -17.64 -4.33
C ILE A 127 -17.09 -18.52 -3.73
N GLU A 128 -16.09 -17.90 -3.14
CA GLU A 128 -14.96 -18.57 -2.49
C GLU A 128 -14.59 -17.81 -1.21
N ASN A 129 -13.84 -18.46 -0.33
CA ASN A 129 -13.21 -17.78 0.79
C ASN A 129 -12.11 -16.83 0.27
N CYS A 130 -12.33 -15.54 0.33
CA CYS A 130 -11.45 -14.53 -0.22
C CYS A 130 -11.53 -13.20 0.55
N GLN A 131 -10.56 -12.32 0.30
CA GLN A 131 -10.64 -10.90 0.63
C GLN A 131 -10.98 -10.15 -0.67
N ILE A 132 -11.91 -9.21 -0.64
CA ILE A 132 -12.16 -8.31 -1.77
C ILE A 132 -11.62 -6.94 -1.41
N GLY A 133 -10.72 -6.43 -2.25
CA GLY A 133 -10.26 -5.05 -2.21
C GLY A 133 -10.83 -4.26 -3.37
N VAL A 134 -11.29 -3.03 -3.12
CA VAL A 134 -11.68 -2.09 -4.19
C VAL A 134 -10.52 -1.12 -4.42
N PHE A 135 -10.06 -1.06 -5.66
CA PHE A 135 -8.93 -0.27 -6.10
C PHE A 135 -9.43 0.90 -6.96
N LEU A 136 -8.74 2.04 -6.85
CA LEU A 136 -8.96 3.18 -7.72
C LEU A 136 -7.66 3.48 -8.46
N ALA A 137 -7.69 3.33 -9.78
CA ALA A 137 -6.63 3.83 -10.63
C ALA A 137 -6.96 5.26 -11.04
N TYR A 138 -5.95 6.13 -10.97
CA TYR A 138 -6.03 7.50 -11.47
C TYR A 138 -5.14 7.62 -12.69
N ALA A 139 -5.71 7.99 -13.83
CA ALA A 139 -5.00 8.11 -15.10
C ALA A 139 -5.21 9.49 -15.71
N THR A 140 -4.12 10.12 -16.11
CA THR A 140 -4.06 11.42 -16.78
C THR A 140 -3.23 11.28 -18.06
N PRO A 141 -3.26 12.26 -18.99
CA PRO A 141 -2.34 12.27 -20.11
C PRO A 141 -0.86 12.26 -19.69
N ALA A 142 -0.54 12.75 -18.49
CA ALA A 142 0.81 12.78 -17.93
C ALA A 142 1.27 11.43 -17.35
N GLY A 143 0.37 10.50 -17.08
CA GLY A 143 0.71 9.20 -16.50
C GLY A 143 -0.44 8.55 -15.72
N ARG A 144 -0.16 7.40 -15.11
CA ARG A 144 -1.15 6.63 -14.34
C ARG A 144 -0.58 6.15 -13.01
N VAL A 145 -1.41 6.17 -11.97
CA VAL A 145 -1.13 5.57 -10.67
C VAL A 145 -2.29 4.63 -10.32
N ARG A 146 -1.96 3.44 -9.81
CA ARG A 146 -2.94 2.53 -9.20
C ARG A 146 -2.77 2.60 -7.70
N ALA A 147 -3.80 3.06 -6.99
CA ALA A 147 -3.80 3.11 -5.54
C ALA A 147 -5.02 2.36 -4.99
N MET A 148 -4.85 1.74 -3.83
CA MET A 148 -5.97 1.24 -3.06
C MET A 148 -6.55 2.42 -2.28
N ILE A 149 -7.71 2.95 -2.69
CA ILE A 149 -8.31 4.15 -2.08
C ILE A 149 -9.57 3.81 -1.27
N ALA A 150 -10.11 2.60 -1.40
CA ALA A 150 -11.22 2.15 -0.57
C ALA A 150 -10.74 1.17 0.50
N LYS A 151 -11.16 1.41 1.75
CA LYS A 151 -11.13 0.40 2.81
C LYS A 151 -11.73 -0.89 2.23
N CYS A 152 -11.03 -2.03 2.38
CA CYS A 152 -11.76 -3.29 2.44
C CYS A 152 -12.86 -3.07 3.48
N HIS A 153 -14.13 -3.19 3.09
CA HIS A 153 -15.21 -3.17 4.06
C HIS A 153 -15.00 -4.42 4.93
N TRP A 154 -14.32 -4.23 6.06
CA TRP A 154 -14.09 -5.28 7.03
C TRP A 154 -15.41 -5.51 7.73
N SER A 155 -16.28 -6.35 7.15
CA SER A 155 -17.38 -6.94 7.90
C SER A 155 -16.78 -7.89 8.93
N THR A 156 -16.33 -7.34 10.06
CA THR A 156 -16.18 -8.13 11.28
C THR A 156 -17.56 -8.65 11.63
N ARG A 157 -17.72 -9.98 11.63
CA ARG A 157 -18.61 -10.55 12.65
C ARG A 157 -18.02 -10.27 14.02
#